data_AF-A0A955SW18-F1
#
_entry.id   AF-A0A955SW18-F1
#
_cell.length_a   1.000
_cell.length_b   1.000
_cell.length_c   1.000
_cell.angle_alpha   90.00
_cell.angle_beta   90.00
_cell.angle_gamma   90.00
#
_symmetry.space_group_name_H-M   'P 1'
#
loop_
_entity.id
_entity.type
_entity.pdbx_description
1 polymer ?
#
loop_
_entity_poly.entity_id
_entity_poly.type
_entity_poly.pdbx_seq_one_letter_code
_entity_poly.pdbx_strand_id
1 'polypeptide(L)'
;MKFLGWILFATLFSTISAGADDSAPVKIEAGLAQLFIDDYLIDSQENLERTLHQPTKDHGGNIPIIALPQDAFGELPATLEANGSIVYDPNLKKMVMYALAFCTSLGDDRRWEKVRLYRFTSEDGATWSDGEWVFPRSREDFLNRETGEYATNIDLFSCYYDDKDTDYPYKGLCWFANWGLKGEGSYLLKSKDGILWERGPLIVDGCGGEGDTSMREIHQDGRTLVGAGDVTLVYKDPLRDRLLGIFKFTSPTTVENGNRLRSRAYAFMDTIEKPFDIESIDHIEFLPPAQEEGGDHPHDEYYASTGWRYESLWLGGLKVWHGQGDYPYSAAGCAYLKLTVSRSGLHWSKVPFKNEEGYPEVFIPNGPEGGNDGHNDGG
;
A
#
# COMPACT_ATOMS: atom_id res chain seq x y z
N MET A 1 -60.34 4.42 -37.77
CA MET A 1 -59.70 3.34 -36.96
C MET A 1 -58.75 4.02 -35.99
N LYS A 2 -58.74 3.68 -34.69
CA LYS A 2 -57.87 4.34 -33.70
C LYS A 2 -56.56 3.56 -33.55
N PHE A 3 -55.43 4.25 -33.43
CA PHE A 3 -54.25 3.74 -32.73
C PHE A 3 -53.58 4.87 -31.95
N LEU A 4 -53.24 4.60 -30.69
CA LEU A 4 -52.42 5.47 -29.83
C LEU A 4 -50.96 5.03 -29.97
N GLY A 5 -50.06 5.96 -30.27
CA GLY A 5 -48.63 5.79 -30.03
C GLY A 5 -48.30 6.31 -28.64
N TRP A 6 -47.79 5.47 -27.75
CA TRP A 6 -47.35 5.88 -26.41
C TRP A 6 -45.90 6.38 -26.45
N ILE A 7 -45.63 7.49 -25.76
CA ILE A 7 -44.28 7.95 -25.48
C ILE A 7 -43.80 7.25 -24.21
N LEU A 8 -42.73 6.46 -24.32
CA LEU A 8 -42.09 5.83 -23.16
C LEU A 8 -41.01 6.76 -22.61
N PHE A 9 -41.21 7.34 -21.43
CA PHE A 9 -40.14 7.99 -20.68
C PHE A 9 -39.31 6.93 -19.97
N ALA A 10 -38.08 6.70 -20.43
CA ALA A 10 -37.12 5.85 -19.73
C ALA A 10 -36.41 6.65 -18.63
N THR A 11 -36.96 6.60 -17.41
CA THR A 11 -36.24 7.10 -16.22
C THR A 11 -35.06 6.19 -15.91
N LEU A 12 -33.85 6.67 -16.21
CA LEU A 12 -32.60 6.06 -15.73
C LEU A 12 -32.50 6.25 -14.21
N PHE A 13 -33.00 5.27 -13.47
CA PHE A 13 -32.61 5.10 -12.07
C PHE A 13 -31.21 4.49 -12.04
N SER A 14 -30.20 5.29 -11.70
CA SER A 14 -28.90 4.77 -11.29
C SER A 14 -29.08 3.98 -10.00
N THR A 15 -29.21 2.66 -10.12
CA THR A 15 -29.15 1.75 -8.98
C THR A 15 -27.73 1.78 -8.43
N ILE A 16 -27.51 2.62 -7.43
CA ILE A 16 -26.35 2.50 -6.54
C ILE A 16 -26.45 1.09 -5.95
N SER A 17 -25.59 0.18 -6.38
CA SER A 17 -25.53 -1.13 -5.78
C SER A 17 -24.93 -0.97 -4.40
N ALA A 18 -25.79 -1.00 -3.38
CA ALA A 18 -25.40 -1.48 -2.06
C ALA A 18 -24.73 -2.87 -2.21
N GLY A 19 -23.98 -3.27 -1.18
CA GLY A 19 -23.07 -4.43 -1.21
C GLY A 19 -23.62 -5.61 -2.00
N ALA A 20 -22.85 -6.07 -2.99
CA ALA A 20 -23.14 -7.33 -3.63
C ALA A 20 -23.10 -8.43 -2.55
N ASP A 21 -24.09 -9.31 -2.57
CA ASP A 21 -24.10 -10.49 -1.71
C ASP A 21 -22.91 -11.38 -2.12
N ASP A 22 -21.83 -11.36 -1.33
CA ASP A 22 -20.59 -12.05 -1.68
C ASP A 22 -20.76 -13.59 -1.75
N SER A 23 -21.89 -14.14 -1.30
CA SER A 23 -22.26 -15.55 -1.51
C SER A 23 -22.72 -15.89 -2.94
N ALA A 24 -22.97 -14.87 -3.78
CA ALA A 24 -23.35 -15.06 -5.18
C ALA A 24 -22.13 -15.37 -6.07
N PRO A 25 -22.29 -16.17 -7.14
CA PRO A 25 -21.23 -16.36 -8.14
C PRO A 25 -20.90 -15.05 -8.86
N VAL A 26 -19.61 -14.72 -8.96
CA VAL A 26 -19.09 -13.60 -9.74
C VAL A 26 -19.45 -13.81 -11.20
N LYS A 27 -20.28 -12.91 -11.72
CA LYS A 27 -20.68 -12.89 -13.13
C LYS A 27 -19.53 -12.36 -14.00
N ILE A 28 -18.67 -13.27 -14.44
CA ILE A 28 -17.61 -13.00 -15.42
C ILE A 28 -18.24 -12.63 -16.78
N GLU A 29 -17.72 -11.60 -17.44
CA GLU A 29 -18.17 -11.21 -18.79
C GLU A 29 -17.48 -12.06 -19.87
N ALA A 30 -18.24 -12.45 -20.89
CA ALA A 30 -17.77 -13.38 -21.92
C ALA A 30 -16.64 -12.76 -22.77
N GLY A 31 -15.46 -13.35 -22.71
CA GLY A 31 -14.26 -12.88 -23.43
C GLY A 31 -13.18 -12.28 -22.53
N LEU A 32 -13.46 -12.08 -21.24
CA LEU A 32 -12.40 -11.88 -20.24
C LEU A 32 -11.65 -13.21 -20.00
N ALA A 33 -10.36 -13.10 -19.65
CA ALA A 33 -9.65 -14.23 -19.03
C ALA A 33 -10.07 -14.33 -17.55
N GLN A 34 -9.55 -15.35 -16.85
CA GLN A 34 -9.52 -15.40 -15.39
C GLN A 34 -8.26 -16.19 -14.98
N LEU A 35 -7.49 -15.66 -14.03
CA LEU A 35 -6.44 -16.43 -13.33
C LEU A 35 -6.96 -17.18 -12.10
N PHE A 36 -8.13 -16.81 -11.58
CA PHE A 36 -8.70 -17.34 -10.35
C PHE A 36 -10.06 -18.00 -10.61
N ILE A 37 -10.38 -19.02 -9.83
CA ILE A 37 -11.70 -19.67 -9.82
C ILE A 37 -12.49 -19.07 -8.66
N ASP A 38 -13.78 -18.79 -8.89
CA ASP A 38 -14.70 -18.28 -7.87
C ASP A 38 -14.81 -19.25 -6.67
N ASP A 39 -14.74 -18.74 -5.44
CA ASP A 39 -14.92 -19.56 -4.24
C ASP A 39 -16.27 -20.31 -4.21
N TYR A 40 -17.35 -19.77 -4.78
CA TYR A 40 -18.61 -20.52 -4.97
C TYR A 40 -18.42 -21.77 -5.84
N LEU A 41 -17.60 -21.69 -6.88
CA LEU A 41 -17.26 -22.83 -7.74
C LEU A 41 -16.28 -23.79 -7.05
N ILE A 42 -15.49 -23.32 -6.09
CA ILE A 42 -14.61 -24.17 -5.28
C ILE A 42 -15.42 -24.91 -4.21
N ASP A 43 -16.24 -24.20 -3.45
CA ASP A 43 -17.06 -24.73 -2.35
C ASP A 43 -18.18 -25.67 -2.82
N SER A 44 -18.61 -25.54 -4.09
CA SER A 44 -19.54 -26.47 -4.74
C SER A 44 -18.89 -27.74 -5.32
N GLN A 45 -17.57 -27.92 -5.15
CA GLN A 45 -16.82 -29.08 -5.64
C GLN A 45 -16.08 -29.82 -4.52
N GLU A 46 -16.26 -31.13 -4.45
CA GLU A 46 -15.54 -31.98 -3.49
C GLU A 46 -14.13 -32.34 -3.99
N ASN A 47 -13.17 -32.46 -3.07
CA ASN A 47 -11.79 -32.92 -3.31
C ASN A 47 -10.91 -32.00 -4.18
N LEU A 48 -11.18 -30.69 -4.20
CA LEU A 48 -10.25 -29.70 -4.75
C LEU A 48 -9.08 -29.43 -3.79
N GLU A 49 -7.87 -29.32 -4.34
CA GLU A 49 -6.66 -28.87 -3.63
C GLU A 49 -6.23 -27.50 -4.21
N ARG A 50 -6.07 -26.48 -3.35
CA ARG A 50 -5.58 -25.16 -3.76
C ARG A 50 -4.05 -25.16 -3.77
N THR A 51 -3.44 -25.27 -4.95
CA THR A 51 -1.99 -25.10 -5.16
C THR A 51 -1.71 -23.72 -5.76
N LEU A 52 -0.71 -23.01 -5.23
CA LEU A 52 -0.22 -21.74 -5.77
C LEU A 52 1.30 -21.81 -5.90
N HIS A 53 1.81 -21.67 -7.13
CA HIS A 53 3.25 -21.55 -7.38
C HIS A 53 3.75 -20.21 -6.85
N GLN A 54 4.81 -20.23 -6.04
CA GLN A 54 5.38 -19.01 -5.46
C GLN A 54 6.21 -18.22 -6.51
N PRO A 55 6.17 -16.87 -6.48
CA PRO A 55 7.19 -16.05 -7.11
C PRO A 55 8.56 -16.28 -6.45
N THR A 56 9.55 -16.69 -7.23
CA THR A 56 10.95 -16.81 -6.77
C THR A 56 11.68 -15.48 -6.93
N LYS A 57 12.41 -15.00 -5.91
CA LYS A 57 13.32 -13.85 -6.04
C LYS A 57 14.37 -14.13 -7.13
N ASP A 58 14.57 -13.22 -8.08
CA ASP A 58 15.59 -13.35 -9.12
C ASP A 58 16.99 -13.53 -8.51
N HIS A 59 17.79 -14.43 -9.09
CA HIS A 59 19.08 -14.87 -8.54
C HIS A 59 19.03 -15.30 -7.05
N GLY A 60 17.86 -15.76 -6.57
CA GLY A 60 17.62 -16.09 -5.17
C GLY A 60 17.59 -14.88 -4.22
N GLY A 61 17.44 -13.67 -4.75
CA GLY A 61 17.52 -12.42 -3.99
C GLY A 61 18.96 -11.94 -3.70
N ASN A 62 19.98 -12.56 -4.29
CA ASN A 62 21.39 -12.18 -4.06
C ASN A 62 21.84 -10.98 -4.92
N ILE A 63 21.03 -10.55 -5.89
CA ILE A 63 21.29 -9.38 -6.75
C ILE A 63 20.03 -8.50 -6.72
N PRO A 64 20.12 -7.23 -6.29
CA PRO A 64 18.95 -6.34 -6.27
C PRO A 64 18.56 -5.92 -7.70
N ILE A 65 17.26 -5.90 -7.98
CA ILE A 65 16.70 -5.48 -9.29
C ILE A 65 16.87 -3.97 -9.51
N ILE A 66 16.76 -3.19 -8.44
CA ILE A 66 17.13 -1.77 -8.39
C ILE A 66 18.10 -1.52 -7.24
N ALA A 67 19.17 -0.77 -7.49
CA ALA A 67 20.14 -0.38 -6.48
C ALA A 67 20.00 1.10 -6.13
N LEU A 68 20.40 1.46 -4.91
CA LEU A 68 20.60 2.85 -4.53
C LEU A 68 21.77 3.45 -5.35
N PRO A 69 21.64 4.67 -5.92
CA PRO A 69 22.75 5.32 -6.61
C PRO A 69 23.98 5.47 -5.70
N GLN A 70 25.17 5.17 -6.24
CA GLN A 70 26.41 5.05 -5.46
C GLN A 70 26.82 6.35 -4.75
N ASP A 71 26.39 7.50 -5.25
CA ASP A 71 26.65 8.83 -4.69
C ASP A 71 25.55 9.34 -3.74
N ALA A 72 24.46 8.56 -3.54
CA ALA A 72 23.30 8.97 -2.75
C ALA A 72 23.68 9.50 -1.35
N PHE A 73 24.41 8.69 -0.56
CA PHE A 73 24.85 9.05 0.79
C PHE A 73 26.37 8.87 0.99
N GLY A 74 27.12 8.65 -0.10
CA GLY A 74 28.54 8.32 -0.05
C GLY A 74 28.78 6.95 0.59
N GLU A 75 29.71 6.89 1.54
CA GLU A 75 30.09 5.65 2.23
C GLU A 75 29.16 5.28 3.42
N LEU A 76 28.06 6.02 3.63
CA LEU A 76 27.15 5.79 4.75
C LEU A 76 26.15 4.66 4.46
N PRO A 77 25.89 3.74 5.42
CA PRO A 77 24.85 2.73 5.28
C PRO A 77 23.46 3.34 5.03
N ALA A 78 22.76 2.82 4.02
CA ALA A 78 21.44 3.27 3.61
C ALA A 78 20.65 2.14 2.92
N THR A 79 19.33 2.22 3.02
CA THR A 79 18.37 1.28 2.42
C THR A 79 17.66 1.95 1.23
N LEU A 80 17.21 1.15 0.27
CA LEU A 80 16.26 1.56 -0.77
C LEU A 80 15.01 0.67 -0.69
N GLU A 81 13.86 1.29 -0.51
CA GLU A 81 12.57 0.65 -0.32
C GLU A 81 11.67 0.86 -1.54
N ALA A 82 11.37 -0.21 -2.26
CA ALA A 82 10.40 -0.23 -3.36
C ALA A 82 8.93 -0.29 -2.85
N ASN A 83 8.68 0.17 -1.62
CA ASN A 83 7.37 0.19 -1.01
C ASN A 83 6.57 1.38 -1.58
N GLY A 84 5.73 1.15 -2.59
CA GLY A 84 5.02 2.24 -3.28
C GLY A 84 4.24 1.81 -4.52
N SER A 85 4.11 2.73 -5.50
CA SER A 85 3.38 2.50 -6.75
C SER A 85 4.30 2.41 -7.97
N ILE A 86 3.99 1.47 -8.87
CA ILE A 86 4.44 1.51 -10.26
C ILE A 86 3.29 2.08 -11.10
N VAL A 87 3.57 3.06 -11.95
CA VAL A 87 2.60 3.68 -12.87
C VAL A 87 3.11 3.60 -14.31
N TYR A 88 2.21 3.53 -15.29
CA TYR A 88 2.59 3.67 -16.71
C TYR A 88 2.38 5.12 -17.16
N ASP A 89 3.44 5.76 -17.66
CA ASP A 89 3.35 7.09 -18.28
C ASP A 89 3.19 6.96 -19.80
N PRO A 90 2.02 7.29 -20.39
CA PRO A 90 1.79 7.22 -21.84
C PRO A 90 2.61 8.22 -22.67
N ASN A 91 3.11 9.32 -22.08
CA ASN A 91 3.97 10.28 -22.77
C ASN A 91 5.40 9.73 -22.90
N LEU A 92 5.93 9.12 -21.84
CA LEU A 92 7.24 8.45 -21.84
C LEU A 92 7.19 7.07 -22.50
N LYS A 93 6.01 6.43 -22.50
CA LYS A 93 5.74 5.03 -22.86
C LYS A 93 6.50 4.03 -22.00
N LYS A 94 6.66 4.35 -20.71
CA LYS A 94 7.44 3.58 -19.74
C LYS A 94 6.67 3.34 -18.46
N MET A 95 6.99 2.24 -17.79
CA MET A 95 6.72 2.08 -16.37
C MET A 95 7.62 3.06 -15.60
N VAL A 96 7.07 3.65 -14.54
CA VAL A 96 7.75 4.59 -13.65
C VAL A 96 7.48 4.12 -12.22
N MET A 97 8.55 3.92 -11.46
CA MET A 97 8.49 3.56 -10.03
C MET A 97 9.07 4.71 -9.21
N TYR A 98 8.49 4.93 -8.05
CA TYR A 98 9.07 5.80 -7.02
C TYR A 98 9.39 4.95 -5.80
N ALA A 99 10.65 4.99 -5.36
CA ALA A 99 11.17 4.21 -4.25
C ALA A 99 11.84 5.14 -3.22
N LEU A 100 11.68 4.84 -1.94
CA LEU A 100 12.13 5.66 -0.82
C LEU A 100 13.49 5.17 -0.34
N ALA A 101 14.48 6.05 -0.26
CA ALA A 101 15.81 5.72 0.26
C ALA A 101 16.01 6.37 1.63
N PHE A 102 16.58 5.62 2.58
CA PHE A 102 16.75 6.05 3.97
C PHE A 102 18.18 5.84 4.48
N CYS A 103 18.77 6.87 5.09
CA CYS A 103 20.09 6.83 5.73
C CYS A 103 19.99 7.27 7.21
N THR A 104 19.94 6.30 8.12
CA THR A 104 19.90 6.53 9.58
C THR A 104 21.11 7.31 10.08
N SER A 105 22.29 7.04 9.51
CA SER A 105 23.60 7.52 9.98
C SER A 105 23.96 8.94 9.51
N LEU A 106 23.04 9.65 8.84
CA LEU A 106 23.26 11.06 8.48
C LEU A 106 23.28 11.97 9.73
N GLY A 107 24.01 13.08 9.66
CA GLY A 107 23.99 14.11 10.69
C GLY A 107 22.64 14.84 10.80
N ASP A 108 22.37 15.46 11.96
CA ASP A 108 21.13 16.21 12.18
C ASP A 108 21.14 17.60 11.52
N ASP A 109 22.32 18.12 11.19
CA ASP A 109 22.51 19.29 10.32
C ASP A 109 21.92 19.05 8.92
N ARG A 110 21.96 17.80 8.44
CA ARG A 110 21.40 17.34 7.17
C ARG A 110 20.12 16.50 7.35
N ARG A 111 19.42 16.58 8.50
CA ARG A 111 18.28 15.71 8.84
C ARG A 111 17.22 15.59 7.73
N TRP A 112 16.93 16.68 7.01
CA TRP A 112 15.97 16.71 5.90
C TRP A 112 16.37 15.84 4.70
N GLU A 113 17.66 15.52 4.53
CA GLU A 113 18.16 14.61 3.51
C GLU A 113 18.14 13.14 3.94
N LYS A 114 17.83 12.80 5.20
CA LYS A 114 17.86 11.42 5.70
C LYS A 114 16.95 10.49 4.90
N VAL A 115 15.87 11.02 4.34
CA VAL A 115 14.96 10.31 3.45
C VAL A 115 14.92 11.00 2.08
N ARG A 116 14.98 10.21 1.00
CA ARG A 116 14.96 10.69 -0.39
C ARG A 116 14.09 9.79 -1.27
N LEU A 117 13.15 10.37 -1.99
CA LEU A 117 12.39 9.70 -3.04
C LEU A 117 13.19 9.68 -4.34
N TYR A 118 13.46 8.48 -4.86
CA TYR A 118 14.10 8.25 -6.14
C TYR A 118 13.08 7.75 -7.18
N ARG A 119 13.26 8.18 -8.43
CA ARG A 119 12.46 7.79 -9.60
C ARG A 119 13.25 6.85 -10.49
N PHE A 120 12.64 5.73 -10.85
CA PHE A 120 13.17 4.72 -11.75
C PHE A 120 12.23 4.55 -12.94
N THR A 121 12.76 4.22 -14.13
CA THR A 121 11.94 4.01 -15.33
C THR A 121 12.28 2.70 -16.03
N SER A 122 11.30 2.06 -16.66
CA SER A 122 11.46 0.76 -17.32
C SER A 122 10.58 0.65 -18.58
N GLU A 123 11.05 -0.10 -19.58
CA GLU A 123 10.30 -0.36 -20.84
C GLU A 123 9.51 -1.68 -20.78
N ASP A 124 9.85 -2.59 -19.86
CA ASP A 124 9.33 -3.96 -19.75
C ASP A 124 8.73 -4.28 -18.35
N GLY A 125 9.02 -3.46 -17.33
CA GLY A 125 8.66 -3.67 -15.92
C GLY A 125 9.70 -4.48 -15.12
N ALA A 126 10.77 -4.95 -15.76
CA ALA A 126 11.79 -5.83 -15.15
C ALA A 126 13.20 -5.20 -15.20
N THR A 127 13.55 -4.55 -16.31
CA THR A 127 14.81 -3.84 -16.51
C THR A 127 14.61 -2.36 -16.20
N TRP A 128 15.28 -1.84 -15.16
CA TRP A 128 15.09 -0.47 -14.67
C TRP A 128 16.30 0.43 -14.95
N SER A 129 16.05 1.73 -15.11
CA SER A 129 17.10 2.76 -15.19
C SER A 129 17.79 2.98 -13.85
N ASP A 130 18.92 3.68 -13.86
CA ASP A 130 19.46 4.31 -12.65
C ASP A 130 18.40 5.21 -11.98
N GLY A 131 18.50 5.36 -10.66
CA GLY A 131 17.55 6.13 -9.85
C GLY A 131 17.84 7.63 -9.86
N GLU A 132 16.88 8.44 -10.27
CA GLU A 132 16.94 9.90 -10.20
C GLU A 132 16.38 10.39 -8.85
N TRP A 133 17.16 11.10 -8.02
CA TRP A 133 16.60 11.75 -6.81
C TRP A 133 15.60 12.84 -7.24
N VAL A 134 14.32 12.72 -6.83
CA VAL A 134 13.24 13.64 -7.23
C VAL A 134 12.68 14.51 -6.11
N PHE A 135 12.65 14.03 -4.87
CA PHE A 135 12.09 14.73 -3.71
C PHE A 135 12.72 14.21 -2.39
N PRO A 136 12.74 14.98 -1.28
CA PRO A 136 12.70 16.44 -1.23
C PRO A 136 13.87 17.03 -2.02
N ARG A 137 13.78 18.27 -2.48
CA ARG A 137 14.90 18.98 -3.13
C ARG A 137 15.58 19.98 -2.18
N SER A 138 14.90 20.33 -1.08
CA SER A 138 15.34 21.30 -0.09
C SER A 138 14.71 21.04 1.27
N ARG A 139 15.23 21.69 2.31
CA ARG A 139 14.58 21.72 3.63
C ARG A 139 13.19 22.40 3.59
N GLU A 140 12.98 23.36 2.67
CA GLU A 140 11.74 24.13 2.55
C GLU A 140 10.53 23.28 2.11
N ASP A 141 10.77 22.12 1.49
CA ASP A 141 9.73 21.16 1.13
C ASP A 141 8.97 20.66 2.38
N PHE A 142 9.66 20.63 3.53
CA PHE A 142 9.11 20.26 4.85
C PHE A 142 8.50 21.43 5.63
N LEU A 143 8.53 22.68 5.14
CA LEU A 143 8.06 23.84 5.90
C LEU A 143 6.52 23.94 5.91
N ASN A 144 5.92 23.97 7.09
CA ASN A 144 4.55 24.44 7.28
C ASN A 144 4.60 25.97 7.31
N ARG A 145 4.03 26.62 6.29
CA ARG A 145 4.05 28.08 6.14
C ARG A 145 3.10 28.82 7.09
N GLU A 146 2.20 28.10 7.75
CA GLU A 146 1.25 28.67 8.72
C GLU A 146 1.80 28.65 10.15
N THR A 147 2.48 27.57 10.55
CA THR A 147 3.09 27.45 11.90
C THR A 147 4.58 27.83 11.95
N GLY A 148 5.29 27.75 10.82
CA GLY A 148 6.75 27.91 10.75
C GLY A 148 7.54 26.64 11.09
N GLU A 149 6.87 25.52 11.35
CA GLU A 149 7.46 24.26 11.79
C GLU A 149 7.82 23.34 10.61
N TYR A 150 8.79 22.46 10.82
CA TYR A 150 9.27 21.52 9.81
C TYR A 150 8.93 20.09 10.21
N ALA A 151 8.31 19.33 9.29
CA ALA A 151 8.35 17.87 9.37
C ALA A 151 9.81 17.40 9.33
N THR A 152 10.10 16.27 9.98
CA THR A 152 11.50 15.87 10.18
C THR A 152 12.03 14.89 9.14
N ASN A 153 11.12 14.25 8.41
CA ASN A 153 11.34 13.34 7.31
C ASN A 153 10.02 13.15 6.54
N ILE A 154 10.11 12.63 5.31
CA ILE A 154 8.97 11.97 4.68
C ILE A 154 8.97 10.50 5.07
N ASP A 155 7.84 9.85 4.88
CA ASP A 155 7.72 8.40 4.82
C ASP A 155 7.07 8.02 3.47
N LEU A 156 6.66 6.77 3.33
CA LEU A 156 6.26 6.10 2.10
C LEU A 156 5.40 6.93 1.12
N PHE A 157 5.64 6.70 -0.17
CA PHE A 157 4.95 7.38 -1.27
C PHE A 157 4.18 6.43 -2.20
N SER A 158 2.95 6.81 -2.55
CA SER A 158 2.18 6.19 -3.64
C SER A 158 1.63 7.23 -4.60
N CYS A 159 1.52 6.85 -5.88
CA CYS A 159 0.99 7.71 -6.91
C CYS A 159 0.21 6.95 -7.98
N TYR A 160 -0.56 7.69 -8.77
CA TYR A 160 -1.17 7.25 -10.01
C TYR A 160 -0.89 8.27 -11.12
N TYR A 161 -1.15 7.86 -12.35
CA TYR A 161 -1.18 8.74 -13.51
C TYR A 161 -2.64 9.07 -13.84
N ASP A 162 -2.98 10.36 -13.88
CA ASP A 162 -4.29 10.89 -14.24
C ASP A 162 -4.27 11.32 -15.71
N ASP A 163 -4.82 10.48 -16.60
CA ASP A 163 -4.83 10.73 -18.04
C ASP A 163 -5.76 11.90 -18.45
N LYS A 164 -6.54 12.43 -17.51
CA LYS A 164 -7.44 13.58 -17.69
C LYS A 164 -6.82 14.91 -17.28
N ASP A 165 -5.75 14.89 -16.49
CA ASP A 165 -5.06 16.10 -16.03
C ASP A 165 -3.80 16.37 -16.86
N THR A 166 -3.88 17.31 -17.80
CA THR A 166 -2.75 17.70 -18.65
C THR A 166 -1.76 18.65 -17.97
N ASP A 167 -2.08 19.15 -16.77
CA ASP A 167 -1.21 20.06 -16.01
C ASP A 167 -0.43 19.35 -14.90
N TYR A 168 -1.05 18.39 -14.22
CA TYR A 168 -0.43 17.58 -13.18
C TYR A 168 -0.87 16.10 -13.30
N PRO A 169 -0.50 15.37 -14.37
CA PRO A 169 -0.87 13.96 -14.53
C PRO A 169 -0.31 13.06 -13.43
N TYR A 170 0.83 13.37 -12.82
CA TYR A 170 1.34 12.62 -11.68
C TYR A 170 0.72 13.15 -10.39
N LYS A 171 -0.03 12.31 -9.67
CA LYS A 171 -0.69 12.65 -8.39
C LYS A 171 -0.46 11.55 -7.38
N GLY A 172 -0.12 11.88 -6.14
CA GLY A 172 0.18 10.89 -5.10
C GLY A 172 0.06 11.39 -3.67
N LEU A 173 0.11 10.45 -2.73
CA LEU A 173 0.17 10.72 -1.30
C LEU A 173 1.56 10.37 -0.76
N CYS A 174 2.15 11.32 -0.03
CA CYS A 174 3.40 11.16 0.70
C CYS A 174 3.15 11.49 2.17
N TRP A 175 3.61 10.63 3.08
CA TRP A 175 3.52 10.90 4.52
C TRP A 175 4.60 11.89 4.95
N PHE A 176 4.26 12.84 5.83
CA PHE A 176 5.20 13.77 6.46
C PHE A 176 5.18 13.55 7.97
N ALA A 177 6.33 13.18 8.52
CA ALA A 177 6.43 12.65 9.88
C ALA A 177 7.05 13.62 10.90
N ASN A 178 6.64 13.45 12.15
CA ASN A 178 7.03 14.23 13.32
C ASN A 178 6.75 15.73 13.13
N TRP A 179 5.61 16.09 12.53
CA TRP A 179 5.23 17.48 12.22
C TRP A 179 4.29 18.10 13.27
N GLY A 180 4.01 17.35 14.35
CA GLY A 180 3.15 17.76 15.45
C GLY A 180 1.67 17.48 15.20
N LEU A 181 0.86 17.64 16.27
CA LEU A 181 -0.54 17.20 16.42
C LEU A 181 -1.57 17.81 15.42
N LYS A 182 -1.12 18.50 14.36
CA LYS A 182 -1.94 19.14 13.30
C LYS A 182 -1.25 19.18 11.93
N GLY A 183 -0.11 18.51 11.79
CA GLY A 183 0.67 18.44 10.55
C GLY A 183 1.17 17.03 10.23
N GLU A 184 1.16 16.11 11.17
CA GLU A 184 1.41 14.69 10.91
C GLU A 184 0.37 14.18 9.90
N GLY A 185 0.79 13.44 8.86
CA GLY A 185 -0.17 12.83 7.93
C GLY A 185 0.26 12.75 6.47
N SER A 186 -0.68 12.35 5.61
CA SER A 186 -0.47 12.17 4.17
C SER A 186 -0.85 13.42 3.39
N TYR A 187 0.13 14.03 2.72
CA TYR A 187 -0.05 15.21 1.87
C TYR A 187 -0.16 14.82 0.40
N LEU A 188 -0.93 15.58 -0.37
CA LEU A 188 -0.89 15.52 -1.82
C LEU A 188 0.50 15.98 -2.30
N LEU A 189 1.18 15.14 -3.08
CA LEU A 189 2.22 15.58 -4.00
C LEU A 189 1.66 15.50 -5.44
N LYS A 190 1.95 16.52 -6.26
CA LYS A 190 1.59 16.54 -7.68
C LYS A 190 2.76 16.97 -8.56
N SER A 191 2.84 16.45 -9.78
CA SER A 191 3.92 16.76 -10.73
C SER A 191 3.44 16.73 -12.19
N LYS A 192 4.10 17.53 -13.03
CA LYS A 192 3.86 17.57 -14.49
C LYS A 192 4.72 16.58 -15.28
N ASP A 193 5.89 16.22 -14.74
CA ASP A 193 6.93 15.42 -15.40
C ASP A 193 7.38 14.20 -14.57
N GLY A 194 6.93 14.09 -13.31
CA GLY A 194 7.36 13.08 -12.35
C GLY A 194 8.70 13.42 -11.65
N ILE A 195 9.33 14.53 -11.99
CA ILE A 195 10.69 14.91 -11.57
C ILE A 195 10.67 16.09 -10.59
N LEU A 196 9.76 17.05 -10.83
CA LEU A 196 9.52 18.21 -9.98
C LEU A 196 8.17 18.08 -9.30
N TRP A 197 8.18 17.89 -7.98
CA TRP A 197 6.98 17.65 -7.17
C TRP A 197 6.58 18.88 -6.36
N GLU A 198 5.32 19.29 -6.50
CA GLU A 198 4.69 20.32 -5.67
C GLU A 198 3.90 19.66 -4.54
N ARG A 199 4.15 20.07 -3.29
CA ARG A 199 3.31 19.68 -2.15
C ARG A 199 2.05 20.55 -2.08
N GLY A 200 0.90 19.90 -2.05
CA GLY A 200 -0.43 20.47 -1.83
C GLY A 200 -0.88 20.40 -0.37
N PRO A 201 -2.20 20.30 -0.10
CA PRO A 201 -2.75 20.23 1.25
C PRO A 201 -2.53 18.85 1.90
N LEU A 202 -2.80 18.80 3.21
CA LEU A 202 -3.02 17.57 3.96
C LEU A 202 -4.29 16.88 3.42
N ILE A 203 -4.20 15.58 3.14
CA ILE A 203 -5.29 14.77 2.58
C ILE A 203 -5.79 13.74 3.58
N VAL A 204 -4.90 13.06 4.28
CA VAL A 204 -5.26 12.14 5.37
C VAL A 204 -4.57 12.64 6.63
N ASP A 205 -5.37 13.10 7.60
CA ASP A 205 -4.89 13.49 8.93
C ASP A 205 -4.25 12.28 9.62
N GLY A 206 -3.09 12.50 10.25
CA GLY A 206 -2.24 11.44 10.77
C GLY A 206 -2.17 11.46 12.29
N CYS A 207 -2.18 10.29 12.92
CA CYS A 207 -2.07 10.19 14.38
C CYS A 207 -0.70 10.71 14.87
N GLY A 208 -0.69 11.95 15.37
CA GLY A 208 0.48 12.65 15.92
C GLY A 208 0.91 12.17 17.32
N GLY A 209 0.24 11.16 17.87
CA GLY A 209 0.58 10.53 19.16
C GLY A 209 -0.23 11.05 20.35
N GLU A 210 0.37 11.02 21.54
CA GLU A 210 -0.33 11.34 22.79
C GLU A 210 -0.78 12.80 22.83
N GLY A 211 -2.07 13.01 23.06
CA GLY A 211 -2.70 14.34 23.08
C GLY A 211 -3.21 14.83 21.72
N ASP A 212 -3.08 14.02 20.66
CA ASP A 212 -3.78 14.24 19.40
C ASP A 212 -5.31 14.07 19.58
N THR A 213 -6.07 14.81 18.77
CA THR A 213 -7.53 14.83 18.74
C THR A 213 -8.12 14.77 17.31
N SER A 214 -7.29 14.70 16.26
CA SER A 214 -7.75 14.37 14.89
C SER A 214 -7.55 12.90 14.53
N MET A 215 -6.79 12.13 15.32
CA MET A 215 -6.67 10.68 15.16
C MET A 215 -8.03 9.97 15.23
N ARG A 216 -8.25 9.03 14.31
CA ARG A 216 -9.39 8.12 14.29
C ARG A 216 -9.13 6.95 15.24
N GLU A 217 -9.97 6.77 16.25
CA GLU A 217 -9.97 5.60 17.14
C GLU A 217 -11.06 4.60 16.75
N ILE A 218 -10.70 3.32 16.67
CA ILE A 218 -11.61 2.20 16.38
C ILE A 218 -11.46 1.13 17.47
N HIS A 219 -12.60 0.63 17.96
CA HIS A 219 -12.65 -0.50 18.89
C HIS A 219 -13.17 -1.76 18.18
N GLN A 220 -12.35 -2.80 18.11
CA GLN A 220 -12.70 -4.04 17.41
C GLN A 220 -12.03 -5.23 18.12
N ASP A 221 -12.76 -6.34 18.27
CA ASP A 221 -12.26 -7.62 18.83
C ASP A 221 -11.54 -7.49 20.18
N GLY A 222 -11.99 -6.55 21.02
CA GLY A 222 -11.39 -6.24 22.33
C GLY A 222 -10.11 -5.38 22.26
N ARG A 223 -9.73 -4.91 21.07
CA ARG A 223 -8.60 -4.00 20.83
C ARG A 223 -9.07 -2.56 20.66
N THR A 224 -8.18 -1.62 20.99
CA THR A 224 -8.25 -0.22 20.53
C THR A 224 -7.13 -0.01 19.52
N LEU A 225 -7.47 0.65 18.41
CA LEU A 225 -6.58 0.91 17.28
C LEU A 225 -6.76 2.36 16.84
N VAL A 226 -5.65 3.07 16.61
CA VAL A 226 -5.61 4.49 16.20
C VAL A 226 -4.95 4.66 14.84
N GLY A 227 -5.39 5.65 14.07
CA GLY A 227 -4.89 5.94 12.73
C GLY A 227 -5.43 7.27 12.15
N ALA A 228 -5.17 7.60 10.88
CA ALA A 228 -4.26 6.87 9.99
C ALA A 228 -2.80 7.02 10.45
N GLY A 229 -1.96 6.04 10.12
CA GLY A 229 -0.51 6.08 10.31
C GLY A 229 0.27 6.24 9.01
N ASP A 230 1.59 6.29 9.17
CA ASP A 230 2.58 6.11 8.10
C ASP A 230 2.27 4.88 7.22
N VAL A 231 2.80 4.83 6.00
CA VAL A 231 2.46 3.76 5.04
C VAL A 231 0.93 3.64 4.87
N THR A 232 0.28 4.79 4.74
CA THR A 232 -1.04 4.91 4.12
C THR A 232 -0.83 5.11 2.62
N LEU A 233 -1.58 4.36 1.82
CA LEU A 233 -1.32 4.09 0.40
C LEU A 233 -2.57 4.36 -0.45
N VAL A 234 -2.40 4.73 -1.73
CA VAL A 234 -3.51 4.87 -2.68
C VAL A 234 -3.26 4.15 -4.01
N TYR A 235 -4.34 3.58 -4.55
CA TYR A 235 -4.39 2.97 -5.89
C TYR A 235 -5.63 3.45 -6.66
N LYS A 236 -5.49 3.85 -7.92
CA LYS A 236 -6.60 4.31 -8.78
C LYS A 236 -7.33 3.10 -9.41
N ASP A 237 -8.62 2.92 -9.13
CA ASP A 237 -9.50 1.91 -9.77
C ASP A 237 -9.72 2.30 -11.25
N PRO A 238 -9.08 1.63 -12.22
CA PRO A 238 -9.13 2.04 -13.63
C PRO A 238 -10.52 1.78 -14.27
N LEU A 239 -11.37 1.00 -13.59
CA LEU A 239 -12.71 0.65 -14.09
C LEU A 239 -13.81 1.54 -13.53
N ARG A 240 -13.57 2.26 -12.42
CA ARG A 240 -14.60 3.06 -11.71
C ARG A 240 -14.18 4.48 -11.34
N ASP A 241 -13.03 4.95 -11.83
CA ASP A 241 -12.53 6.33 -11.72
C ASP A 241 -12.31 6.88 -10.29
N ARG A 242 -12.35 6.00 -9.29
CA ARG A 242 -12.15 6.27 -7.85
C ARG A 242 -10.79 5.78 -7.38
N LEU A 243 -10.37 6.12 -6.17
CA LEU A 243 -9.17 5.56 -5.54
C LEU A 243 -9.53 4.61 -4.40
N LEU A 244 -8.81 3.50 -4.29
CA LEU A 244 -8.73 2.71 -3.07
C LEU A 244 -7.65 3.33 -2.18
N GLY A 245 -8.05 3.83 -1.01
CA GLY A 245 -7.14 4.13 0.09
C GLY A 245 -6.92 2.89 0.96
N ILE A 246 -5.66 2.68 1.35
CA ILE A 246 -5.17 1.55 2.14
C ILE A 246 -4.48 2.15 3.36
N PHE A 247 -5.13 2.08 4.52
CA PHE A 247 -4.79 2.88 5.70
C PHE A 247 -4.09 2.03 6.76
N LYS A 248 -3.03 2.56 7.37
CA LYS A 248 -2.41 1.95 8.56
C LYS A 248 -3.16 2.36 9.81
N PHE A 249 -3.45 1.39 10.66
CA PHE A 249 -3.87 1.58 12.06
C PHE A 249 -2.90 0.85 13.00
N THR A 250 -2.85 1.21 14.28
CA THR A 250 -1.98 0.55 15.28
C THR A 250 -2.56 0.72 16.67
N SER A 251 -2.32 -0.21 17.60
CA SER A 251 -2.63 0.01 19.01
C SER A 251 -1.79 1.17 19.57
N PRO A 252 -2.39 2.11 20.33
CA PRO A 252 -1.67 3.26 20.88
C PRO A 252 -0.62 2.86 21.93
N THR A 253 -0.79 1.69 22.54
CA THR A 253 0.17 1.05 23.45
C THR A 253 0.56 -0.33 22.94
N THR A 254 1.74 -0.81 23.34
CA THR A 254 2.10 -2.22 23.20
C THR A 254 1.07 -3.14 23.89
N VAL A 255 0.72 -4.25 23.23
CA VAL A 255 -0.20 -5.29 23.73
C VAL A 255 0.55 -6.56 24.13
N GLU A 256 -0.05 -7.75 24.00
CA GLU A 256 0.65 -9.03 24.19
C GLU A 256 1.85 -9.17 23.25
N ASN A 257 2.82 -10.01 23.64
CA ASN A 257 4.01 -10.39 22.86
C ASN A 257 4.96 -9.23 22.45
N GLY A 258 4.65 -7.99 22.83
CA GLY A 258 5.45 -6.79 22.53
C GLY A 258 4.95 -5.95 21.36
N ASN A 259 3.96 -6.44 20.61
CA ASN A 259 3.48 -5.86 19.36
C ASN A 259 2.69 -4.56 19.61
N ARG A 260 2.51 -3.74 18.57
CA ARG A 260 1.56 -2.61 18.51
C ARG A 260 0.39 -2.89 17.56
N LEU A 261 0.15 -4.14 17.18
CA LEU A 261 -0.89 -4.57 16.23
C LEU A 261 -1.00 -3.62 15.01
N ARG A 262 0.11 -3.36 14.31
CA ARG A 262 0.02 -2.59 13.06
C ARG A 262 -0.91 -3.35 12.10
N SER A 263 -1.98 -2.68 11.68
CA SER A 263 -3.20 -3.24 11.09
C SER A 263 -3.61 -2.45 9.84
N ARG A 264 -4.57 -2.98 9.06
CA ARG A 264 -5.02 -2.38 7.79
C ARG A 264 -6.53 -2.21 7.71
N ALA A 265 -6.93 -1.06 7.18
CA ALA A 265 -8.30 -0.75 6.77
C ALA A 265 -8.31 -0.23 5.33
N TYR A 266 -9.48 -0.33 4.68
CA TYR A 266 -9.66 -0.01 3.26
C TYR A 266 -10.88 0.88 3.09
N ALA A 267 -10.77 1.94 2.29
CA ALA A 267 -11.89 2.82 1.96
C ALA A 267 -11.75 3.38 0.54
N PHE A 268 -12.88 3.70 -0.12
CA PHE A 268 -12.85 4.39 -1.41
C PHE A 268 -12.85 5.91 -1.24
N MET A 269 -11.98 6.58 -1.99
CA MET A 269 -11.84 8.03 -2.07
C MET A 269 -12.24 8.48 -3.49
N ASP A 270 -13.04 9.54 -3.62
CA ASP A 270 -13.35 10.11 -4.94
C ASP A 270 -12.15 10.85 -5.56
N THR A 271 -11.28 11.42 -4.72
CA THR A 271 -10.08 12.17 -5.12
C THR A 271 -9.08 12.24 -3.96
N ILE A 272 -7.82 12.55 -4.27
CA ILE A 272 -6.77 12.95 -3.30
C ILE A 272 -6.44 14.46 -3.38
N GLU A 273 -7.31 15.27 -3.97
CA GLU A 273 -7.16 16.74 -4.04
C GLU A 273 -7.92 17.49 -2.93
N LYS A 274 -8.59 16.75 -2.03
CA LYS A 274 -9.38 17.25 -0.91
C LYS A 274 -9.12 16.39 0.33
N PRO A 275 -9.21 16.94 1.55
CA PRO A 275 -9.18 16.15 2.77
C PRO A 275 -10.18 14.99 2.73
N PHE A 276 -9.72 13.81 3.16
CA PHE A 276 -10.49 12.60 3.30
C PHE A 276 -11.16 12.55 4.69
N ASP A 277 -12.39 12.04 4.73
CA ASP A 277 -13.13 11.88 5.98
C ASP A 277 -12.70 10.58 6.68
N ILE A 278 -11.69 10.66 7.56
CA ILE A 278 -11.14 9.49 8.25
C ILE A 278 -12.15 8.81 9.19
N GLU A 279 -13.20 9.53 9.63
CA GLU A 279 -14.30 8.97 10.42
C GLU A 279 -15.19 8.01 9.60
N SER A 280 -15.09 8.04 8.26
CA SER A 280 -15.76 7.07 7.38
C SER A 280 -15.16 5.65 7.44
N ILE A 281 -14.02 5.46 8.11
CA ILE A 281 -13.45 4.14 8.41
C ILE A 281 -13.98 3.69 9.77
N ASP A 282 -14.82 2.66 9.81
CA ASP A 282 -15.39 2.07 11.02
C ASP A 282 -14.93 0.63 11.31
N HIS A 283 -14.19 0.01 10.38
CA HIS A 283 -13.71 -1.37 10.47
C HIS A 283 -12.22 -1.51 10.13
N ILE A 284 -11.54 -2.42 10.84
CA ILE A 284 -10.18 -2.88 10.55
C ILE A 284 -10.26 -4.28 9.92
N GLU A 285 -10.03 -4.33 8.62
CA GLU A 285 -10.18 -5.54 7.80
C GLU A 285 -9.05 -6.56 8.05
N PHE A 286 -7.82 -6.09 8.29
CA PHE A 286 -6.71 -6.96 8.72
C PHE A 286 -6.15 -6.48 10.06
N LEU A 287 -6.54 -7.17 11.12
CA LEU A 287 -6.06 -7.04 12.49
C LEU A 287 -5.21 -8.29 12.83
N PRO A 288 -3.91 -8.17 13.18
CA PRO A 288 -3.09 -9.33 13.53
C PRO A 288 -3.67 -10.07 14.75
N PRO A 289 -3.77 -11.42 14.71
CA PRO A 289 -4.38 -12.19 15.80
C PRO A 289 -3.50 -12.23 17.07
N ALA A 290 -2.19 -11.96 16.95
CA ALA A 290 -1.19 -12.05 18.01
C ALA A 290 -1.13 -13.44 18.69
N GLN A 291 -1.47 -14.49 17.94
CA GLN A 291 -1.39 -15.89 18.33
C GLN A 291 -1.12 -16.77 17.10
N GLU A 292 -0.88 -18.07 17.31
CA GLU A 292 -0.72 -19.07 16.25
C GLU A 292 -2.07 -19.33 15.55
N GLU A 293 -2.36 -18.62 14.46
CA GLU A 293 -3.65 -18.71 13.76
C GLU A 293 -3.52 -18.46 12.26
N GLY A 294 -4.04 -19.37 11.43
CA GLY A 294 -3.98 -19.21 9.97
C GLY A 294 -2.56 -19.02 9.41
N GLY A 295 -1.53 -19.55 10.07
CA GLY A 295 -0.14 -19.30 9.69
C GLY A 295 0.36 -17.88 9.97
N ASP A 296 -0.35 -17.07 10.75
CA ASP A 296 0.22 -15.95 11.48
C ASP A 296 0.78 -16.45 12.83
N HIS A 297 1.77 -15.76 13.37
CA HIS A 297 2.43 -16.08 14.64
C HIS A 297 2.28 -14.97 15.70
N PRO A 298 2.56 -15.26 16.99
CA PRO A 298 2.37 -14.32 18.11
C PRO A 298 3.03 -12.93 17.96
N HIS A 299 4.08 -12.80 17.15
CA HIS A 299 4.86 -11.56 16.97
C HIS A 299 4.57 -10.80 15.66
N ASP A 300 3.60 -11.26 14.88
CA ASP A 300 3.29 -10.69 13.56
C ASP A 300 2.55 -9.34 13.64
N GLU A 301 2.85 -8.49 12.67
CA GLU A 301 2.16 -7.25 12.37
C GLU A 301 2.02 -7.03 10.85
N TYR A 302 0.94 -6.40 10.40
CA TYR A 302 0.61 -6.20 8.98
C TYR A 302 1.05 -4.81 8.50
N TYR A 303 2.27 -4.71 7.98
CA TYR A 303 3.13 -3.58 8.33
C TYR A 303 4.14 -2.75 7.29
N ALA A 304 3.42 -3.13 6.11
CA ALA A 304 2.81 -2.49 4.90
C ALA A 304 1.49 -3.22 4.51
N SER A 305 0.77 -2.74 3.48
CA SER A 305 -0.08 -3.59 2.59
C SER A 305 -0.33 -2.89 1.24
N THR A 306 -0.51 -3.65 0.16
CA THR A 306 -0.83 -3.16 -1.20
C THR A 306 -2.12 -3.78 -1.74
N GLY A 307 -2.75 -3.12 -2.73
CA GLY A 307 -3.95 -3.61 -3.40
C GLY A 307 -4.10 -3.00 -4.79
N TRP A 308 -4.45 -3.81 -5.79
CA TRP A 308 -4.66 -3.40 -7.18
C TRP A 308 -5.82 -4.15 -7.83
N ARG A 309 -6.35 -3.60 -8.92
CA ARG A 309 -7.47 -4.18 -9.66
C ARG A 309 -6.97 -5.29 -10.59
N TYR A 310 -7.59 -6.46 -10.55
CA TYR A 310 -7.35 -7.53 -11.52
C TYR A 310 -8.69 -8.04 -12.07
N GLU A 311 -9.04 -7.61 -13.27
CA GLU A 311 -10.29 -7.97 -13.95
C GLU A 311 -11.54 -7.65 -13.09
N SER A 312 -12.28 -8.69 -12.68
CA SER A 312 -13.43 -8.63 -11.78
C SER A 312 -13.04 -8.38 -10.31
N LEU A 313 -11.85 -8.81 -9.90
CA LEU A 313 -11.36 -8.88 -8.53
C LEU A 313 -10.39 -7.74 -8.17
N TRP A 314 -9.99 -7.74 -6.91
CA TRP A 314 -8.81 -7.07 -6.39
C TRP A 314 -7.83 -8.11 -5.86
N LEU A 315 -6.54 -7.87 -6.08
CA LEU A 315 -5.43 -8.65 -5.52
C LEU A 315 -4.56 -7.72 -4.67
N GLY A 316 -3.85 -8.26 -3.68
CA GLY A 316 -3.04 -7.47 -2.78
C GLY A 316 -1.89 -8.25 -2.15
N GLY A 317 -0.90 -7.52 -1.66
CA GLY A 317 0.16 -8.04 -0.81
C GLY A 317 -0.06 -7.59 0.63
N LEU A 318 -0.15 -8.52 1.57
CA LEU A 318 -0.09 -8.23 3.00
C LEU A 318 1.34 -8.47 3.46
N LYS A 319 2.05 -7.41 3.84
CA LYS A 319 3.45 -7.49 4.27
C LYS A 319 3.47 -7.75 5.76
N VAL A 320 3.88 -8.95 6.15
CA VAL A 320 3.93 -9.39 7.55
C VAL A 320 5.34 -9.16 8.08
N TRP A 321 5.49 -8.30 9.08
CA TRP A 321 6.73 -8.10 9.82
C TRP A 321 6.60 -8.67 11.22
N HIS A 322 7.69 -9.20 11.74
CA HIS A 322 7.72 -9.83 13.05
C HIS A 322 9.00 -9.39 13.78
N GLY A 323 8.83 -8.70 14.91
CA GLY A 323 9.96 -8.15 15.67
C GLY A 323 10.74 -9.19 16.49
N GLN A 324 10.19 -10.40 16.63
CA GLN A 324 10.72 -11.53 17.38
C GLN A 324 10.20 -12.83 16.75
N GLY A 325 10.84 -13.97 17.07
CA GLY A 325 10.47 -15.28 16.56
C GLY A 325 10.92 -15.48 15.10
N ASP A 326 11.92 -16.34 14.89
CA ASP A 326 12.41 -16.66 13.55
C ASP A 326 11.51 -17.69 12.87
N TYR A 327 11.17 -17.42 11.61
CA TYR A 327 10.59 -18.39 10.69
C TYR A 327 11.70 -19.13 9.92
N PRO A 328 11.42 -20.33 9.38
CA PRO A 328 12.30 -20.98 8.41
C PRO A 328 12.56 -20.16 7.13
N TYR A 329 11.75 -19.13 6.88
CA TYR A 329 11.73 -18.32 5.66
C TYR A 329 11.77 -16.79 5.91
N SER A 330 11.99 -16.35 7.16
CA SER A 330 12.11 -14.93 7.54
C SER A 330 12.70 -14.81 8.96
N ALA A 331 13.78 -14.03 9.12
CA ALA A 331 14.41 -13.81 10.43
C ALA A 331 13.75 -12.65 11.19
N ALA A 332 13.83 -12.65 12.53
CA ALA A 332 13.23 -11.61 13.36
C ALA A 332 13.75 -10.21 13.00
N GLY A 333 12.84 -9.28 12.70
CA GLY A 333 13.10 -7.95 12.19
C GLY A 333 12.89 -7.79 10.68
N CYS A 334 12.80 -8.89 9.91
CA CYS A 334 12.48 -8.89 8.48
C CYS A 334 10.96 -8.85 8.23
N ALA A 335 10.56 -8.83 6.95
CA ALA A 335 9.17 -9.00 6.54
C ALA A 335 9.01 -9.94 5.34
N TYR A 336 7.91 -10.69 5.30
CA TYR A 336 7.51 -11.55 4.18
C TYR A 336 6.13 -11.13 3.64
N LEU A 337 5.71 -11.64 2.48
CA LEU A 337 4.40 -11.33 1.89
C LEU A 337 3.44 -12.53 1.96
N LYS A 338 2.19 -12.24 2.32
CA LYS A 338 1.02 -13.10 2.07
C LYS A 338 0.18 -12.52 0.92
N LEU A 339 -0.46 -13.39 0.14
CA LEU A 339 -1.38 -12.97 -0.92
C LEU A 339 -2.77 -12.68 -0.32
N THR A 340 -3.36 -11.55 -0.69
CA THR A 340 -4.73 -11.19 -0.32
C THR A 340 -5.60 -10.94 -1.54
N VAL A 341 -6.92 -11.13 -1.38
CA VAL A 341 -7.92 -10.94 -2.43
C VAL A 341 -9.15 -10.22 -1.91
N SER A 342 -9.88 -9.54 -2.79
CA SER A 342 -11.19 -8.94 -2.48
C SER A 342 -12.10 -8.87 -3.71
N ARG A 343 -13.41 -9.07 -3.50
CA ARG A 343 -14.45 -8.85 -4.52
C ARG A 343 -14.81 -7.37 -4.65
N SER A 344 -15.00 -6.68 -3.52
CA SER A 344 -15.44 -5.29 -3.42
C SER A 344 -14.31 -4.26 -3.51
N GLY A 345 -13.14 -4.61 -2.97
CA GLY A 345 -12.01 -3.73 -2.66
C GLY A 345 -12.03 -3.18 -1.23
N LEU A 346 -13.08 -3.49 -0.45
CA LEU A 346 -13.21 -3.11 0.96
C LEU A 346 -13.04 -4.31 1.89
N HIS A 347 -13.67 -5.45 1.55
CA HIS A 347 -13.60 -6.67 2.33
C HIS A 347 -12.58 -7.65 1.75
N TRP A 348 -11.57 -8.00 2.52
CA TRP A 348 -10.37 -8.69 2.05
C TRP A 348 -10.15 -10.00 2.82
N SER A 349 -9.44 -10.93 2.20
CA SER A 349 -9.04 -12.17 2.87
C SER A 349 -7.64 -12.59 2.43
N LYS A 350 -6.89 -13.21 3.35
CA LYS A 350 -5.67 -13.95 3.04
C LYS A 350 -6.06 -15.17 2.19
N VAL A 351 -5.28 -15.49 1.16
CA VAL A 351 -5.56 -16.67 0.33
C VAL A 351 -5.07 -17.93 1.07
N PRO A 352 -5.94 -18.91 1.37
CA PRO A 352 -5.53 -20.14 2.01
C PRO A 352 -4.89 -21.10 0.99
N PHE A 353 -3.59 -21.30 1.10
CA PHE A 353 -2.83 -22.33 0.37
C PHE A 353 -1.65 -22.80 1.25
N LYS A 354 -0.98 -23.87 0.80
CA LYS A 354 0.37 -24.22 1.28
C LYS A 354 1.37 -23.93 0.17
N ASN A 355 2.52 -23.36 0.51
CA ASN A 355 3.61 -23.19 -0.44
C ASN A 355 4.28 -24.52 -0.80
N GLU A 356 5.24 -24.47 -1.73
CA GLU A 356 5.94 -25.68 -2.22
C GLU A 356 6.79 -26.38 -1.13
N GLU A 357 7.07 -25.70 -0.02
CA GLU A 357 7.73 -26.25 1.19
C GLU A 357 6.73 -26.73 2.27
N GLY A 358 5.43 -26.50 2.07
CA GLY A 358 4.34 -26.93 2.96
C GLY A 358 3.87 -25.91 3.99
N TYR A 359 4.47 -24.71 4.04
CA TYR A 359 4.09 -23.62 4.96
C TYR A 359 2.78 -22.94 4.51
N PRO A 360 1.87 -22.57 5.44
CA PRO A 360 0.61 -21.91 5.11
C PRO A 360 0.80 -20.45 4.67
N GLU A 361 0.04 -20.02 3.66
CA GLU A 361 -0.14 -18.62 3.20
C GLU A 361 1.10 -17.82 2.74
N VAL A 362 2.32 -18.34 2.90
CA VAL A 362 3.57 -17.67 2.49
C VAL A 362 3.57 -17.48 0.97
N PHE A 363 3.40 -16.24 0.50
CA PHE A 363 3.34 -15.95 -0.94
C PHE A 363 4.72 -15.60 -1.50
N ILE A 364 5.41 -14.63 -0.91
CA ILE A 364 6.81 -14.33 -1.21
C ILE A 364 7.60 -14.40 0.12
N PRO A 365 8.45 -15.41 0.32
CA PRO A 365 9.30 -15.52 1.50
C PRO A 365 10.42 -14.48 1.43
N ASN A 366 10.99 -14.12 2.59
CA ASN A 366 12.20 -13.31 2.58
C ASN A 366 13.46 -14.15 2.32
N GLY A 367 13.56 -15.28 3.04
CA GLY A 367 14.66 -16.24 2.98
C GLY A 367 15.14 -16.66 4.38
N PRO A 368 15.81 -17.81 4.52
CA PRO A 368 16.52 -18.18 5.74
C PRO A 368 17.78 -17.30 5.88
N GLU A 369 17.67 -16.26 6.71
CA GLU A 369 18.58 -15.09 6.77
C GLU A 369 18.64 -14.25 5.48
N GLY A 370 18.62 -12.92 5.65
CA GLY A 370 19.61 -11.99 5.09
C GLY A 370 19.58 -11.66 3.59
N GLY A 371 19.29 -12.63 2.72
CA GLY A 371 19.36 -12.47 1.26
C GLY A 371 20.60 -11.70 0.79
N ASN A 372 21.81 -12.20 1.10
CA ASN A 372 23.10 -11.51 1.06
C ASN A 372 23.29 -10.52 2.24
N ASP A 373 23.66 -11.02 3.44
CA ASP A 373 24.07 -10.25 4.64
C ASP A 373 23.15 -9.08 5.09
N GLY A 374 21.85 -9.17 4.79
CA GLY A 374 20.83 -8.15 5.10
C GLY A 374 20.48 -7.23 3.93
N HIS A 375 21.08 -7.41 2.75
CA HIS A 375 20.96 -6.47 1.63
C HIS A 375 19.66 -6.56 0.81
N ASN A 376 18.83 -7.60 0.97
CA ASN A 376 17.53 -7.74 0.28
C ASN A 376 16.39 -8.23 1.19
N ASP A 377 16.42 -7.81 2.47
CA ASP A 377 15.57 -8.32 3.57
C ASP A 377 14.14 -7.75 3.66
N GLY A 378 13.68 -7.07 2.60
CA GLY A 378 12.28 -6.69 2.46
C GLY A 378 11.79 -5.64 3.48
N GLY A 379 12.64 -4.67 3.85
CA GLY A 379 12.23 -3.43 4.56
C GLY A 379 11.04 -2.76 3.88
#